data_AF-A0A0F7ZW05-F1
#
_entry.id   AF-A0A0F7ZW05-F1
#
_cell.length_a   1.000
_cell.length_b   1.000
_cell.length_c   1.000
_cell.angle_alpha   90.00
_cell.angle_beta   90.00
_cell.angle_gamma   90.00
#
_symmetry.space_group_name_H-M   'P 1'
#
loop_
_entity.id
_entity.type
_entity.pdbx_description
1 polymer ?
#
loop_
_entity_poly.entity_id
_entity_poly.type
_entity_poly.pdbx_seq_one_letter_code
_entity_poly.pdbx_strand_id
1 'polypeptide(L)'
;MSNAIEDPRVRAAIEHYLLDLESNQPRNTRRSYVPKQEEWKRWCHVSWPAIPKVWPAPVPQGQQLPGDLVDEGKLLLFMKDVVVSRPPRKGKRVTDEKKRHLESQEVKRAVKRRKMHPDTIFVDGGGSEYESDSDVESFESTLRLQYNTVRGYVSAIQKLYDEQKSRGVNPAARPQDVALKALKRSILATTWARKRKEYTDSGVGTLRDVYAPAQIPDHTNVAWSERKEIACALRTQRGLKVPGCTMKALVVVMNCGKTNQHGRMEYGSALRHRDPRSCLVGALAFWFFWRWQVERTEKFPVFQRSEDWYDTKVLRRSAKEPQAQLSSQTAREWTSRFYRKAGIKVSKVSHAPRVAATQNADIAGVDEGQIRRAGRWNNGDQMTGCYLTSLPFEFMRAVADFDPEWSGSYFVPKGAVRPPVVFLVQVWPQLDKWKEAHSSPLSDFGVEQNMAAGAFLELMEWLREVLLQDAVFLRESCPDHPLFQDPVFACPEFAAFASKVRKTRAIGRKKAREPLEGRSRFVREVGRPRVDDLHRRIQSRPRYGDSTDASLALQERRRAAGEAITFTAGSRPVARPKGYLKKKREKHMQ
;
A
#
# COMPACT_ATOMS: atom_id res chain seq x y z
N MET A 1 40.63 21.73 11.35
CA MET A 1 39.61 22.19 12.30
C MET A 1 40.00 21.61 13.65
N SER A 2 40.18 22.49 14.63
CA SER A 2 40.40 22.11 16.03
C SER A 2 39.38 21.04 16.40
N ASN A 3 39.88 19.92 16.95
CA ASN A 3 39.08 19.00 17.74
C ASN A 3 38.51 19.80 18.92
N ALA A 4 37.44 20.56 18.68
CA ALA A 4 36.49 20.85 19.73
C ALA A 4 36.06 19.47 20.20
N ILE A 5 36.55 19.09 21.38
CA ILE A 5 36.44 17.78 21.99
C ILE A 5 34.99 17.33 21.81
N GLU A 6 34.75 16.51 20.79
CA GLU A 6 33.47 15.83 20.62
C GLU A 6 33.37 14.96 21.85
N ASP A 7 32.48 15.34 22.77
CA ASP A 7 32.18 14.59 23.96
C ASP A 7 32.10 13.10 23.56
N PRO A 8 32.94 12.21 24.11
CA PRO A 8 32.94 10.81 23.74
C PRO A 8 31.55 10.17 23.81
N ARG A 9 30.66 10.69 24.67
CA ARG A 9 29.26 10.28 24.79
C ARG A 9 28.44 10.66 23.56
N VAL A 10 28.69 11.85 22.97
CA VAL A 10 28.03 12.31 21.74
C VAL A 10 28.47 11.44 20.56
N ARG A 11 29.78 11.16 20.44
CA ARG A 11 30.29 10.25 19.39
C ARG A 11 29.73 8.83 19.54
N ALA A 12 29.69 8.30 20.76
CA ALA A 12 29.09 7.00 21.04
C ALA A 12 27.58 6.97 20.69
N ALA A 13 26.84 8.04 21.00
CA ALA A 13 25.43 8.17 20.63
C ALA A 13 25.23 8.20 19.11
N ILE A 14 26.05 8.97 18.39
CA ILE A 14 26.01 9.04 16.92
C ILE A 14 26.25 7.65 16.30
N GLU A 15 27.31 6.95 16.72
CA GLU A 15 27.62 5.61 16.21
C GLU A 15 26.50 4.61 16.54
N HIS A 16 25.95 4.65 17.76
CA HIS A 16 24.82 3.81 18.15
C HIS A 16 23.61 4.01 17.23
N TYR A 17 23.20 5.27 16.97
CA TYR A 17 22.04 5.55 16.13
C TYR A 17 22.29 5.29 14.64
N LEU A 18 23.51 5.46 14.15
CA LEU A 18 23.86 5.09 12.77
C LEU A 18 23.81 3.57 12.56
N LEU A 19 24.31 2.79 13.54
CA LEU A 19 24.22 1.33 13.52
C LEU A 19 22.77 0.84 13.60
N ASP A 20 21.95 1.45 14.46
CA ASP A 20 20.52 1.14 14.52
C ASP A 20 19.80 1.46 13.19
N LEU A 21 20.14 2.58 12.56
CA LEU A 21 19.59 2.96 11.26
C LEU A 21 20.00 2.00 10.14
N GLU A 22 21.22 1.45 10.17
CA GLU A 22 21.67 0.42 9.24
C GLU A 22 20.94 -0.92 9.47
N SER A 23 20.72 -1.28 10.74
CA SER A 23 20.01 -2.49 11.17
C SER A 23 18.55 -2.47 10.72
N ASN A 24 17.89 -1.32 10.86
CA ASN A 24 16.47 -1.13 10.61
C ASN A 24 16.15 -0.66 9.17
N GLN A 25 17.15 -0.50 8.31
CA GLN A 25 16.93 -0.04 6.94
C GLN A 25 16.12 -1.07 6.13
N PRO A 26 15.12 -0.66 5.31
CA PRO A 26 14.36 -1.59 4.49
C PRO A 26 15.27 -2.42 3.60
N ARG A 27 15.06 -3.73 3.61
CA ARG A 27 15.84 -4.71 2.83
C ARG A 27 16.03 -4.31 1.36
N ASN A 28 15.01 -3.73 0.74
CA ASN A 28 15.09 -3.26 -0.65
C ASN A 28 16.01 -2.04 -0.83
N THR A 29 16.00 -1.11 0.13
CA THR A 29 16.87 0.07 0.13
C THR A 29 18.31 -0.35 0.33
N ARG A 30 18.58 -1.22 1.32
CA ARG A 30 19.92 -1.80 1.55
C ARG A 30 20.43 -2.53 0.31
N ARG A 31 19.61 -3.43 -0.27
CA ARG A 31 19.94 -4.15 -1.52
C ARG A 31 20.19 -3.22 -2.71
N SER A 32 19.61 -2.03 -2.72
CA SER A 32 19.80 -1.04 -3.78
C SER A 32 21.03 -0.15 -3.55
N TYR A 33 21.24 0.33 -2.32
CA TYR A 33 22.20 1.40 -2.03
C TYR A 33 23.60 0.84 -1.79
N VAL A 34 23.73 -0.25 -1.03
CA VAL A 34 25.03 -0.83 -0.66
C VAL A 34 25.90 -1.11 -1.89
N PRO A 35 25.42 -1.79 -2.96
CA PRO A 35 26.27 -2.04 -4.13
C PRO A 35 26.75 -0.78 -4.83
N LYS A 36 25.98 0.32 -4.77
CA LYS A 36 26.33 1.60 -5.40
C LYS A 36 27.37 2.34 -4.56
N GLN A 37 27.24 2.29 -3.24
CA GLN A 37 28.22 2.85 -2.31
C GLN A 37 29.55 2.09 -2.37
N GLU A 38 29.51 0.76 -2.47
CA GLU A 38 30.72 -0.06 -2.63
C GLU A 38 31.43 0.19 -3.97
N GLU A 39 30.68 0.51 -5.01
CA GLU A 39 31.25 0.90 -6.30
C GLU A 39 31.89 2.30 -6.24
N TRP A 40 31.26 3.24 -5.55
CA TRP A 40 31.83 4.56 -5.24
C TRP A 40 33.15 4.43 -4.48
N LYS A 41 33.17 3.66 -3.37
CA LYS A 41 34.38 3.44 -2.56
C LYS A 41 35.53 2.87 -3.37
N ARG A 42 35.25 1.86 -4.20
CA ARG A 42 36.25 1.24 -5.09
C ARG A 42 36.81 2.22 -6.10
N TRP A 43 35.95 3.00 -6.76
CA TRP A 43 36.41 4.03 -7.69
C TRP A 43 37.27 5.09 -6.99
N CYS A 44 36.87 5.49 -5.78
CA CYS A 44 37.59 6.46 -4.98
C CYS A 44 38.98 5.97 -4.56
N HIS A 45 39.11 4.70 -4.16
CA HIS A 45 40.38 4.10 -3.77
C HIS A 45 41.40 4.08 -4.91
N VAL A 46 40.95 4.00 -6.16
CA VAL A 46 41.84 4.02 -7.34
C VAL A 46 42.15 5.45 -7.78
N SER A 47 41.20 6.36 -7.64
CA SER A 47 41.27 7.70 -8.27
C SER A 47 41.72 8.81 -7.34
N TRP A 48 41.72 8.59 -6.02
CA TRP A 48 41.99 9.62 -5.02
C TRP A 48 42.92 9.13 -3.91
N PRO A 49 43.77 10.00 -3.36
CA PRO A 49 44.68 9.64 -2.27
C PRO A 49 43.91 9.21 -1.01
N ALA A 50 44.52 8.38 -0.18
CA ALA A 50 43.91 7.93 1.08
C ALA A 50 43.60 9.10 2.01
N ILE A 51 42.58 8.93 2.87
CA ILE A 51 42.19 9.93 3.87
C ILE A 51 43.37 10.12 4.85
N PRO A 52 43.93 11.34 4.97
CA PRO A 52 45.00 11.62 5.91
C PRO A 52 44.57 11.34 7.35
N LYS A 53 45.49 10.80 8.17
CA LYS A 53 45.25 10.62 9.61
C LYS A 53 45.07 11.95 10.34
N VAL A 54 45.71 13.01 9.83
CA VAL A 54 45.62 14.38 10.32
C VAL A 54 45.35 15.28 9.12
N TRP A 55 44.32 16.12 9.20
CA TRP A 55 44.00 17.07 8.14
C TRP A 55 44.98 18.25 8.16
N PRO A 56 45.54 18.65 6.99
CA PRO A 56 46.28 19.90 6.90
C PRO A 56 45.34 21.07 7.23
N ALA A 57 45.84 22.05 7.99
CA ALA A 57 45.11 23.28 8.29
C ALA A 57 45.66 24.43 7.44
N PRO A 58 44.81 25.15 6.67
CA PRO A 58 43.38 24.93 6.45
C PRO A 58 43.07 23.80 5.46
N VAL A 59 41.87 23.20 5.56
CA VAL A 59 41.39 22.20 4.60
C VAL A 59 41.35 22.85 3.22
N PRO A 60 41.93 22.23 2.17
CA PRO A 60 41.92 22.79 0.83
C PRO A 60 40.50 23.12 0.38
N GLN A 61 40.20 24.40 0.20
CA GLN A 61 38.93 24.84 -0.36
C GLN A 61 38.98 24.71 -1.89
N GLY A 62 37.93 24.16 -2.49
CA GLY A 62 37.85 24.01 -3.95
C GLY A 62 38.57 22.79 -4.54
N GLN A 63 39.31 22.01 -3.75
CA GLN A 63 39.90 20.74 -4.17
C GLN A 63 38.99 19.56 -3.79
N GLN A 64 39.11 18.44 -4.52
CA GLN A 64 38.37 17.22 -4.23
C GLN A 64 38.89 16.56 -2.95
N LEU A 65 37.99 15.99 -2.15
CA LEU A 65 38.35 15.36 -0.90
C LEU A 65 39.10 14.04 -1.15
N PRO A 66 39.99 13.61 -0.24
CA PRO A 66 40.65 12.31 -0.32
C PRO A 66 39.69 11.15 -0.07
N GLY A 67 40.09 9.95 -0.49
CA GLY A 67 39.42 8.68 -0.25
C GLY A 67 37.96 8.66 -0.71
N ASP A 68 37.10 8.00 0.06
CA ASP A 68 35.68 7.84 -0.25
C ASP A 68 34.79 8.97 0.29
N LEU A 69 35.38 10.03 0.87
CA LEU A 69 34.64 11.20 1.35
C LEU A 69 33.86 11.85 0.21
N VAL A 70 32.57 12.08 0.39
CA VAL A 70 31.71 12.57 -0.68
C VAL A 70 31.83 14.08 -0.81
N ASP A 71 32.20 14.56 -2.01
CA ASP A 71 32.04 15.94 -2.42
C ASP A 71 31.34 16.03 -3.79
N GLU A 72 30.91 17.23 -4.18
CA GLU A 72 30.17 17.43 -5.43
C GLU A 72 31.01 17.15 -6.67
N GLY A 73 32.28 17.55 -6.68
CA GLY A 73 33.18 17.33 -7.81
C GLY A 73 33.37 15.84 -8.10
N LYS A 74 33.69 15.06 -7.06
CA LYS A 74 33.81 13.61 -7.17
C LYS A 74 32.49 12.95 -7.55
N LEU A 75 31.36 13.42 -7.02
CA LEU A 75 30.05 12.88 -7.40
C LEU A 75 29.78 13.10 -8.89
N LEU A 76 30.07 14.30 -9.41
CA LEU A 76 29.89 14.61 -10.83
C LEU A 76 30.80 13.76 -11.72
N LEU A 77 32.09 13.63 -11.38
CA LEU A 77 33.05 12.82 -12.12
C LEU A 77 32.65 11.34 -12.12
N PHE A 78 32.34 10.78 -10.96
CA PHE A 78 31.86 9.41 -10.87
C PHE A 78 30.61 9.18 -11.72
N MET A 79 29.67 10.12 -11.69
CA MET A 79 28.46 9.98 -12.50
C MET A 79 28.76 10.07 -14.00
N LYS A 80 29.62 11.00 -14.42
CA LYS A 80 30.00 11.19 -15.83
C LYS A 80 30.80 10.00 -16.36
N ASP A 81 31.85 9.61 -15.65
CA ASP A 81 32.91 8.74 -16.17
C ASP A 81 32.65 7.26 -15.86
N VAL A 82 31.94 6.95 -14.77
CA VAL A 82 31.72 5.57 -14.31
C VAL A 82 30.28 5.11 -14.49
N VAL A 83 29.30 5.97 -14.21
CA VAL A 83 27.88 5.56 -14.17
C VAL A 83 27.18 5.78 -15.50
N VAL A 84 27.25 6.98 -16.07
CA VAL A 84 26.48 7.36 -17.26
C VAL A 84 27.15 6.88 -18.56
N SER A 85 28.48 6.80 -18.57
CA SER A 85 29.29 6.33 -19.70
C SER A 85 29.01 4.87 -20.07
N ARG A 86 28.71 4.01 -19.09
CA ARG A 86 28.61 2.57 -19.29
C ARG A 86 27.21 2.06 -19.66
N PRO A 87 27.14 0.90 -20.32
CA PRO A 87 25.87 0.21 -20.53
C PRO A 87 25.32 -0.42 -19.25
N PRO A 88 23.99 -0.69 -19.20
CA PRO A 88 23.39 -1.46 -18.12
C PRO A 88 24.00 -2.86 -18.05
N ARG A 89 24.35 -3.33 -16.84
CA ARG A 89 24.96 -4.65 -16.64
C ARG A 89 23.96 -5.81 -16.76
N LYS A 90 22.70 -5.59 -16.38
CA LYS A 90 21.67 -6.63 -16.27
C LYS A 90 20.29 -6.07 -16.61
N GLY A 91 19.37 -6.95 -17.01
CA GLY A 91 17.95 -6.65 -17.20
C GLY A 91 17.48 -6.89 -18.62
N LYS A 92 16.15 -6.94 -18.79
CA LYS A 92 15.48 -7.31 -20.03
C LYS A 92 16.02 -6.57 -21.26
N ARG A 93 16.28 -5.25 -21.15
CA ARG A 93 16.83 -4.43 -22.25
C ARG A 93 18.16 -4.96 -22.79
N VAL A 94 19.05 -5.40 -21.91
CA VAL A 94 20.37 -5.93 -22.28
C VAL A 94 20.20 -7.31 -22.91
N THR A 95 19.32 -8.14 -22.36
CA THR A 95 18.98 -9.44 -22.92
C THR A 95 18.39 -9.31 -24.33
N ASP A 96 17.45 -8.37 -24.51
CA ASP A 96 16.81 -8.12 -25.81
C ASP A 96 17.82 -7.56 -26.83
N GLU A 97 18.75 -6.69 -26.41
CA GLU A 97 19.81 -6.17 -27.30
C GLU A 97 20.78 -7.28 -27.71
N LYS A 98 21.22 -8.12 -26.76
CA LYS A 98 22.04 -9.30 -27.05
C LYS A 98 21.35 -10.23 -28.04
N LYS A 99 20.05 -10.49 -27.84
CA LYS A 99 19.27 -11.33 -28.75
C LYS A 99 19.24 -10.74 -30.17
N ARG A 100 18.94 -9.45 -30.30
CA ARG A 100 18.93 -8.76 -31.61
C ARG A 100 20.30 -8.78 -32.29
N HIS A 101 21.38 -8.65 -31.52
CA HIS A 101 22.73 -8.70 -32.07
C HIS A 101 23.08 -10.10 -32.59
N LEU A 102 22.74 -11.14 -31.83
CA LEU A 102 22.91 -12.54 -32.27
C LEU A 102 22.11 -12.83 -33.54
N GLU A 103 20.83 -12.43 -33.57
CA GLU A 103 19.97 -12.55 -34.77
C GLU A 103 20.59 -11.81 -35.97
N SER A 104 21.15 -10.62 -35.75
CA SER A 104 21.79 -9.84 -36.83
C SER A 104 23.08 -10.50 -37.33
N GLN A 105 23.90 -11.09 -36.45
CA GLN A 105 25.09 -11.84 -36.84
C GLN A 105 24.73 -13.11 -37.61
N GLU A 106 23.67 -13.81 -37.21
CA GLU A 106 23.17 -14.98 -37.93
C GLU A 106 22.70 -14.64 -39.35
N VAL A 107 21.96 -13.53 -39.50
CA VAL A 107 21.57 -13.02 -40.83
C VAL A 107 22.81 -12.65 -41.67
N LYS A 108 23.80 -11.96 -41.10
CA LYS A 108 25.06 -11.64 -41.81
C LYS A 108 25.79 -12.92 -42.28
N ARG A 109 25.88 -13.94 -41.41
CA ARG A 109 26.50 -15.24 -41.73
C ARG A 109 25.73 -15.96 -42.84
N ALA A 110 24.39 -15.95 -42.80
CA ALA A 110 23.55 -16.54 -43.84
C ALA A 110 23.74 -15.84 -45.21
N VAL A 111 23.87 -14.51 -45.22
CA VAL A 111 24.17 -13.74 -46.44
C VAL A 111 25.57 -14.06 -46.98
N LYS A 112 26.59 -14.19 -46.12
CA LYS A 112 27.96 -14.59 -46.55
C LYS A 112 27.94 -15.99 -47.17
N ARG A 113 27.26 -16.97 -46.56
CA ARG A 113 27.11 -18.34 -47.10
C ARG A 113 26.45 -18.34 -48.48
N ARG A 114 25.39 -17.55 -48.68
CA ARG A 114 24.73 -17.41 -49.99
C ARG A 114 25.63 -16.77 -51.05
N LYS A 115 26.53 -15.86 -50.67
CA LYS A 115 27.50 -15.26 -51.59
C LYS A 115 28.65 -16.20 -51.98
N MET A 116 29.02 -17.16 -51.13
CA MET A 116 30.11 -18.11 -51.40
C MET A 116 29.69 -19.33 -52.24
N HIS A 117 28.39 -19.64 -52.29
CA HIS A 117 27.85 -20.65 -53.22
C HIS A 117 26.78 -20.03 -54.15
N PRO A 118 27.17 -19.17 -55.10
CA PRO A 118 26.34 -18.87 -56.25
C PRO A 118 26.61 -19.96 -57.29
N ASP A 119 25.87 -21.07 -57.24
CA ASP A 119 25.79 -22.09 -58.29
C ASP A 119 27.09 -22.42 -59.05
N THR A 120 27.85 -23.43 -58.60
CA THR A 120 28.76 -24.15 -59.51
C THR A 120 28.82 -25.64 -59.23
N ILE A 121 28.63 -26.36 -60.33
CA ILE A 121 28.81 -27.79 -60.56
C ILE A 121 30.29 -28.15 -60.38
N PHE A 122 30.56 -29.33 -59.82
CA PHE A 122 31.87 -29.92 -59.52
C PHE A 122 32.90 -29.81 -60.66
N VAL A 123 34.11 -29.32 -60.34
CA VAL A 123 35.39 -29.92 -60.78
C VAL A 123 36.42 -29.79 -59.64
N ASP A 124 37.14 -30.89 -59.42
CA ASP A 124 38.12 -31.17 -58.39
C ASP A 124 39.40 -30.31 -58.48
N GLY A 125 40.00 -29.96 -57.34
CA GLY A 125 41.23 -29.16 -57.29
C GLY A 125 41.51 -28.59 -55.89
N GLY A 126 42.46 -29.20 -55.19
CA GLY A 126 42.75 -28.96 -53.78
C GLY A 126 43.21 -27.55 -53.39
N GLY A 127 42.92 -27.21 -52.13
CA GLY A 127 43.36 -26.00 -51.45
C GLY A 127 42.62 -25.83 -50.12
N SER A 128 43.06 -26.54 -49.08
CA SER A 128 42.54 -26.36 -47.71
C SER A 128 43.18 -25.13 -47.07
N GLU A 129 42.62 -23.95 -47.30
CA GLU A 129 42.84 -22.82 -46.40
C GLU A 129 41.79 -22.86 -45.29
N TYR A 130 42.23 -23.27 -44.11
CA TYR A 130 41.49 -23.09 -42.87
C TYR A 130 41.43 -21.59 -42.57
N GLU A 131 40.42 -20.89 -43.10
CA GLU A 131 40.07 -19.55 -42.60
C GLU A 131 39.56 -19.67 -41.16
N SER A 132 40.36 -19.14 -40.25
CA SER A 132 40.11 -19.06 -38.82
C SER A 132 38.77 -18.41 -38.49
N ASP A 133 37.90 -19.15 -37.80
CA ASP A 133 36.61 -18.73 -37.23
C ASP A 133 36.79 -17.83 -35.97
N SER A 134 37.68 -16.82 -36.06
CA SER A 134 38.11 -16.04 -34.87
C SER A 134 37.62 -14.59 -34.81
N ASP A 135 36.83 -14.10 -35.77
CA ASP A 135 36.18 -12.79 -35.65
C ASP A 135 34.79 -12.91 -34.98
N VAL A 136 34.79 -13.37 -33.72
CA VAL A 136 33.66 -13.09 -32.84
C VAL A 136 33.74 -11.60 -32.47
N GLU A 137 33.07 -10.74 -33.24
CA GLU A 137 32.90 -9.33 -32.87
C GLU A 137 32.47 -9.24 -31.40
N SER A 138 33.33 -8.67 -30.56
CA SER A 138 33.04 -8.44 -29.14
C SER A 138 31.77 -7.60 -29.03
N PHE A 139 30.73 -8.16 -28.40
CA PHE A 139 29.46 -7.46 -28.21
C PHE A 139 29.63 -6.31 -27.19
N GLU A 140 29.80 -5.09 -27.70
CA GLU A 140 29.70 -3.88 -26.90
C GLU A 140 28.28 -3.30 -26.93
N SER A 141 27.63 -3.30 -25.77
CA SER A 141 26.28 -2.76 -25.62
C SER A 141 26.27 -1.25 -25.82
N THR A 142 25.44 -0.78 -26.74
CA THR A 142 25.22 0.66 -26.99
C THR A 142 24.25 1.30 -26.00
N LEU A 143 23.62 0.47 -25.15
CA LEU A 143 22.63 0.95 -24.19
C LEU A 143 23.26 1.93 -23.19
N ARG A 144 22.41 2.81 -22.67
CA ARG A 144 22.73 3.72 -21.56
C ARG A 144 21.79 3.47 -20.40
N LEU A 145 22.28 3.70 -19.18
CA LEU A 145 21.47 3.61 -17.96
C LEU A 145 20.21 4.48 -18.03
N GLN A 146 19.16 4.07 -17.33
CA GLN A 146 17.93 4.86 -17.22
C GLN A 146 18.06 5.90 -16.11
N TYR A 147 17.33 7.02 -16.24
CA TYR A 147 17.30 8.08 -15.25
C TYR A 147 17.05 7.58 -13.81
N ASN A 148 16.13 6.65 -13.61
CA ASN A 148 15.84 6.13 -12.26
C ASN A 148 17.02 5.38 -11.64
N THR A 149 17.84 4.71 -12.46
CA THR A 149 19.07 4.06 -12.00
C THR A 149 20.09 5.10 -11.57
N VAL A 150 20.32 6.12 -12.41
CA VAL A 150 21.20 7.26 -12.13
C VAL A 150 20.76 8.00 -10.87
N ARG A 151 19.47 8.32 -10.76
CA ARG A 151 18.88 8.93 -9.56
C ARG A 151 19.16 8.08 -8.31
N GLY A 152 19.07 6.76 -8.44
CA GLY A 152 19.41 5.82 -7.37
C GLY A 152 20.87 5.86 -6.94
N TYR A 153 21.82 6.12 -7.84
CA TYR A 153 23.23 6.34 -7.49
C TYR A 153 23.40 7.63 -6.70
N VAL A 154 22.84 8.72 -7.20
CA VAL A 154 22.90 10.02 -6.51
C VAL A 154 22.32 9.91 -5.09
N SER A 155 21.15 9.30 -4.93
CA SER A 155 20.55 9.12 -3.59
C SER A 155 21.35 8.21 -2.68
N ALA A 156 22.02 7.17 -3.21
CA ALA A 156 22.85 6.27 -2.40
C ALA A 156 24.13 6.96 -1.92
N ILE A 157 24.76 7.78 -2.77
CA ILE A 157 25.99 8.51 -2.44
C ILE A 157 25.68 9.71 -1.54
N GLN A 158 24.54 10.40 -1.74
CA GLN A 158 24.08 11.42 -0.80
C GLN A 158 23.77 10.85 0.59
N LYS A 159 23.26 9.61 0.69
CA LYS A 159 23.10 8.92 1.98
C LYS A 159 24.46 8.64 2.64
N LEU A 160 25.46 8.23 1.85
CA LEU A 160 26.82 8.04 2.34
C LEU A 160 27.41 9.37 2.85
N TYR A 161 27.17 10.48 2.15
CA TYR A 161 27.53 11.82 2.62
C TYR A 161 26.85 12.15 3.95
N ASP A 162 25.54 11.93 4.09
CA ASP A 162 24.80 12.23 5.31
C ASP A 162 25.37 11.43 6.52
N GLU A 163 25.75 10.17 6.30
CA GLU A 163 26.43 9.31 7.30
C GLU A 163 27.83 9.85 7.65
N GLN A 164 28.64 10.23 6.65
CA GLN A 164 29.96 10.81 6.88
C GLN A 164 29.91 12.16 7.60
N LYS A 165 28.89 12.98 7.29
CA LYS A 165 28.65 14.25 7.99
C LYS A 165 28.24 14.05 9.42
N SER A 166 27.37 13.08 9.68
CA SER A 166 26.93 12.76 11.05
C SER A 166 28.10 12.31 11.91
N ARG A 167 29.08 11.60 11.34
CA ARG A 167 30.33 11.20 12.02
C ARG A 167 31.38 12.32 12.14
N GLY A 168 31.11 13.52 11.61
CA GLY A 168 32.06 14.63 11.62
C GLY A 168 33.29 14.46 10.71
N VAL A 169 33.36 13.40 9.89
CA VAL A 169 34.56 13.09 9.09
C VAL A 169 34.61 13.80 7.73
N ASN A 170 33.46 14.26 7.22
CA ASN A 170 33.37 14.92 5.93
C ASN A 170 33.22 16.44 6.09
N PRO A 171 34.19 17.26 5.65
CA PRO A 171 34.12 18.72 5.76
C PRO A 171 33.28 19.40 4.66
N ALA A 172 33.00 18.76 3.52
CA ALA A 172 32.38 19.40 2.35
C ALA A 172 30.93 19.88 2.59
N ALA A 173 30.47 20.82 1.78
CA ALA A 173 29.04 21.16 1.72
C ALA A 173 28.22 20.02 1.08
N ARG A 174 26.89 20.07 1.26
CA ARG A 174 26.02 19.04 0.70
C ARG A 174 26.02 19.11 -0.83
N PRO A 175 26.27 17.99 -1.55
CA PRO A 175 26.38 18.00 -3.01
C PRO A 175 25.00 18.13 -3.66
N GLN A 176 24.57 19.38 -3.92
CA GLN A 176 23.26 19.71 -4.47
C GLN A 176 23.28 20.94 -5.42
N ASP A 177 24.46 21.35 -5.89
CA ASP A 177 24.59 22.55 -6.71
C ASP A 177 24.05 22.38 -8.14
N VAL A 178 24.12 23.46 -8.90
CA VAL A 178 23.51 23.62 -10.22
C VAL A 178 24.00 22.55 -11.21
N ALA A 179 25.27 22.15 -11.13
CA ALA A 179 25.86 21.17 -12.03
C ALA A 179 25.23 19.77 -11.87
N LEU A 180 24.98 19.31 -10.63
CA LEU A 180 24.30 18.03 -10.39
C LEU A 180 22.84 18.06 -10.89
N LYS A 181 22.17 19.21 -10.77
CA LYS A 181 20.83 19.43 -11.34
C LYS A 181 20.87 19.39 -12.88
N ALA A 182 21.85 20.03 -13.51
CA ALA A 182 22.05 20.03 -14.95
C ALA A 182 22.32 18.62 -15.48
N LEU A 183 23.17 17.83 -14.81
CA LEU A 183 23.42 16.43 -15.14
C LEU A 183 22.13 15.60 -15.13
N LYS A 184 21.31 15.71 -14.07
CA LYS A 184 20.01 15.02 -13.97
C LYS A 184 19.08 15.40 -15.12
N ARG A 185 19.03 16.69 -15.48
CA ARG A 185 18.23 17.21 -16.61
C ARG A 185 18.73 16.70 -17.95
N SER A 186 20.04 16.70 -18.19
CA SER A 186 20.64 16.18 -19.42
C SER A 186 20.31 14.69 -19.62
N ILE A 187 20.43 13.88 -18.55
CA ILE A 187 20.10 12.44 -18.62
C ILE A 187 18.61 12.21 -18.90
N LEU A 188 17.72 13.04 -18.34
CA LEU A 188 16.30 13.03 -18.69
C LEU A 188 16.10 13.36 -20.16
N ALA A 189 16.67 14.46 -20.65
CA ALA A 189 16.56 14.89 -22.04
C ALA A 189 17.04 13.79 -23.01
N THR A 190 18.21 13.19 -22.77
CA THR A 190 18.74 12.07 -23.55
C THR A 190 17.85 10.83 -23.46
N THR A 191 17.27 10.56 -22.29
CA THR A 191 16.31 9.45 -22.13
C THR A 191 15.06 9.67 -22.99
N TRP A 192 14.51 10.88 -23.02
CA TRP A 192 13.34 11.24 -23.82
C TRP A 192 13.66 11.24 -25.32
N ALA A 193 14.79 11.82 -25.73
CA ALA A 193 15.25 11.80 -27.12
C ALA A 193 15.43 10.36 -27.64
N ARG A 194 16.03 9.49 -26.83
CA ARG A 194 16.17 8.07 -27.15
C ARG A 194 14.84 7.35 -27.24
N LYS A 195 13.92 7.53 -26.28
CA LYS A 195 12.58 6.92 -26.36
C LYS A 195 11.86 7.26 -27.67
N ARG A 196 12.02 8.49 -28.16
CA ARG A 196 11.52 8.92 -29.47
C ARG A 196 12.21 8.17 -30.62
N LYS A 197 13.55 8.07 -30.60
CA LYS A 197 14.33 7.36 -31.62
C LYS A 197 14.08 5.85 -31.67
N GLU A 198 13.89 5.23 -30.51
CA GLU A 198 13.61 3.79 -30.34
C GLU A 198 12.13 3.45 -30.60
N TYR A 199 11.29 4.43 -30.99
CA TYR A 199 9.83 4.27 -31.13
C TYR A 199 9.20 3.52 -29.94
N THR A 200 9.73 3.78 -28.74
CA THR A 200 9.20 3.15 -27.52
C THR A 200 7.75 3.56 -27.38
N ASP A 201 6.85 2.59 -27.17
CA ASP A 201 5.42 2.84 -27.02
C ASP A 201 5.18 3.96 -26.00
N SER A 202 4.71 5.09 -26.52
CA SER A 202 4.45 6.31 -25.76
C SER A 202 3.21 6.19 -24.88
N GLY A 203 2.36 5.18 -25.12
CA GLY A 203 1.21 4.85 -24.29
C GLY A 203 1.59 4.26 -22.94
N VAL A 204 2.77 3.65 -22.79
CA VAL A 204 3.20 2.99 -21.54
C VAL A 204 3.38 4.00 -20.40
N GLY A 205 2.73 3.74 -19.28
CA GLY A 205 2.69 4.60 -18.10
C GLY A 205 1.76 5.81 -18.19
N THR A 206 0.97 5.92 -19.27
CA THR A 206 -0.04 6.98 -19.46
C THR A 206 -1.43 6.49 -19.05
N LEU A 207 -2.45 7.34 -19.19
CA LEU A 207 -3.86 6.97 -19.02
C LEU A 207 -4.27 5.74 -19.88
N ARG A 208 -3.59 5.50 -21.01
CA ARG A 208 -3.85 4.35 -21.90
C ARG A 208 -3.24 3.03 -21.41
N ASP A 209 -2.32 3.06 -20.45
CA ASP A 209 -1.66 1.87 -19.87
C ASP A 209 -2.32 1.42 -18.55
N VAL A 210 -3.55 1.87 -18.34
CA VAL A 210 -4.33 1.68 -17.12
C VAL A 210 -5.77 1.38 -17.52
N TYR A 211 -6.51 0.66 -16.67
CA TYR A 211 -7.91 0.34 -16.93
C TYR A 211 -8.84 1.45 -16.43
N ALA A 212 -9.90 1.71 -17.18
CA ALA A 212 -10.95 2.68 -16.85
C ALA A 212 -11.92 2.11 -15.79
N PRO A 213 -12.68 2.98 -15.06
CA PRO A 213 -13.70 2.52 -14.10
C PRO A 213 -14.72 1.55 -14.71
N ALA A 214 -15.09 1.77 -15.98
CA ALA A 214 -16.02 0.94 -16.73
C ALA A 214 -15.53 -0.51 -16.93
N GLN A 215 -14.21 -0.76 -16.86
CA GLN A 215 -13.61 -2.08 -17.02
C GLN A 215 -13.50 -2.85 -15.70
N ILE A 216 -13.77 -2.20 -14.55
CA ILE A 216 -13.75 -2.85 -13.23
C ILE A 216 -14.83 -3.95 -13.15
N PRO A 217 -16.09 -3.72 -13.56
CA PRO A 217 -17.09 -4.78 -13.62
C PRO A 217 -16.69 -5.95 -14.52
N ASP A 218 -16.03 -5.70 -15.66
CA ASP A 218 -15.63 -6.76 -16.59
C ASP A 218 -14.56 -7.67 -15.97
N HIS A 219 -13.55 -7.07 -15.34
CA HIS A 219 -12.55 -7.81 -14.55
C HIS A 219 -13.20 -8.65 -13.45
N THR A 220 -14.17 -8.09 -12.71
CA THR A 220 -14.88 -8.82 -11.66
C THR A 220 -15.77 -9.94 -12.22
N ASN A 221 -16.47 -9.71 -13.33
CA ASN A 221 -17.31 -10.72 -13.97
C ASN A 221 -16.47 -11.92 -14.43
N VAL A 222 -15.28 -11.68 -14.98
CA VAL A 222 -14.33 -12.76 -15.30
C VAL A 222 -14.02 -13.57 -14.05
N ALA A 223 -13.71 -12.91 -12.92
CA ALA A 223 -13.46 -13.60 -11.65
C ALA A 223 -14.63 -14.45 -11.16
N TRP A 224 -15.87 -13.97 -11.32
CA TRP A 224 -17.07 -14.72 -10.97
C TRP A 224 -17.43 -15.85 -11.95
N SER A 225 -16.96 -15.80 -13.20
CA SER A 225 -17.26 -16.81 -14.22
C SER A 225 -16.33 -18.03 -14.17
N GLU A 226 -15.15 -17.91 -13.55
CA GLU A 226 -14.17 -18.99 -13.49
C GLU A 226 -14.52 -20.02 -12.41
N ARG A 227 -15.09 -21.16 -12.84
CA ARG A 227 -15.48 -22.30 -11.97
C ARG A 227 -14.33 -23.00 -11.22
N LYS A 228 -13.07 -22.58 -11.39
CA LYS A 228 -11.89 -23.21 -10.79
C LYS A 228 -10.97 -22.16 -10.16
N GLU A 229 -11.11 -22.02 -8.84
CA GLU A 229 -10.09 -21.52 -7.91
C GLU A 229 -9.47 -20.15 -8.23
N ILE A 230 -10.21 -19.04 -8.20
CA ILE A 230 -9.52 -17.74 -8.05
C ILE A 230 -10.32 -16.75 -7.22
N ALA A 231 -10.06 -16.73 -5.91
CA ALA A 231 -10.48 -15.63 -5.04
C ALA A 231 -9.50 -14.45 -5.18
N CYS A 232 -9.98 -13.36 -5.78
CA CYS A 232 -9.22 -12.13 -5.94
C CYS A 232 -9.17 -11.30 -4.64
N ALA A 233 -7.96 -11.21 -4.11
CA ALA A 233 -7.30 -10.15 -3.35
C ALA A 233 -8.13 -9.08 -2.59
N LEU A 234 -8.15 -9.16 -1.25
CA LEU A 234 -8.51 -8.10 -0.31
C LEU A 234 -7.68 -8.20 0.99
N ARG A 235 -7.34 -7.06 1.60
CA ARG A 235 -6.80 -6.95 2.98
C ARG A 235 -7.84 -6.23 3.86
N THR A 236 -8.01 -6.64 5.12
CA THR A 236 -8.97 -6.14 6.14
C THR A 236 -8.21 -5.52 7.34
N GLN A 237 -8.73 -4.75 8.33
CA GLN A 237 -10.08 -4.52 8.92
C GLN A 237 -10.23 -3.12 9.61
N ARG A 238 -11.50 -2.64 9.71
CA ARG A 238 -12.27 -2.07 10.84
C ARG A 238 -13.51 -1.34 10.29
N GLY A 239 -14.72 -1.59 10.80
CA GLY A 239 -15.86 -0.72 10.51
C GLY A 239 -15.80 0.53 11.39
N LEU A 240 -15.91 1.75 10.83
CA LEU A 240 -16.16 2.95 11.65
C LEU A 240 -17.64 3.33 11.54
N LYS A 241 -18.29 3.60 12.67
CA LYS A 241 -19.62 4.23 12.76
C LYS A 241 -19.42 5.74 12.94
N VAL A 242 -19.96 6.56 12.04
CA VAL A 242 -20.07 8.02 12.23
C VAL A 242 -21.53 8.37 12.59
N PRO A 243 -21.82 9.13 13.67
CA PRO A 243 -23.20 9.36 14.14
C PRO A 243 -24.03 10.26 13.22
N GLY A 244 -25.36 10.04 13.16
CA GLY A 244 -26.37 10.96 12.59
C GLY A 244 -27.12 10.42 11.35
N CYS A 245 -26.42 9.70 10.47
CA CYS A 245 -26.92 8.85 9.39
C CYS A 245 -25.73 7.94 9.03
N THR A 246 -25.69 6.72 9.57
CA THR A 246 -24.43 5.98 9.72
C THR A 246 -23.86 5.51 8.39
N MET A 247 -22.96 6.31 7.79
CA MET A 247 -22.06 5.85 6.74
C MET A 247 -21.11 4.81 7.34
N LYS A 248 -21.24 3.55 6.90
CA LYS A 248 -20.30 2.47 7.24
C LYS A 248 -19.17 2.46 6.21
N ALA A 249 -17.93 2.48 6.68
CA ALA A 249 -16.72 2.31 5.87
C ALA A 249 -15.92 1.11 6.36
N LEU A 250 -15.35 0.34 5.43
CA LEU A 250 -14.28 -0.60 5.73
C LEU A 250 -12.99 0.20 5.87
N VAL A 251 -12.34 0.13 7.02
CA VAL A 251 -11.02 0.65 7.31
C VAL A 251 -10.05 -0.55 7.29
N VAL A 252 -8.77 -0.30 7.12
CA VAL A 252 -7.70 -1.30 7.18
C VAL A 252 -6.55 -0.65 7.92
N VAL A 253 -6.26 -1.14 9.11
CA VAL A 253 -5.10 -0.68 9.88
C VAL A 253 -3.84 -1.37 9.36
N MET A 254 -2.79 -0.59 9.11
CA MET A 254 -1.51 -1.06 8.61
C MET A 254 -0.40 -0.48 9.47
N ASN A 255 0.38 -1.34 10.11
CA ASN A 255 1.57 -0.96 10.86
C ASN A 255 2.86 -1.43 10.17
N CYS A 256 2.77 -2.02 8.99
CA CYS A 256 3.91 -2.50 8.24
C CYS A 256 3.75 -2.25 6.74
N GLY A 257 4.81 -1.75 6.10
CA GLY A 257 4.79 -1.44 4.68
C GLY A 257 6.16 -1.02 4.16
N LYS A 258 6.34 -1.02 2.83
CA LYS A 258 7.63 -0.64 2.20
C LYS A 258 8.14 0.73 2.63
N THR A 259 7.22 1.66 2.93
CA THR A 259 7.49 3.05 3.31
C THR A 259 7.28 3.31 4.80
N ASN A 260 6.75 2.34 5.53
CA ASN A 260 6.42 2.47 6.95
C ASN A 260 7.39 1.63 7.79
N GLN A 261 8.59 2.20 7.99
CA GLN A 261 9.74 1.52 8.59
C GLN A 261 9.67 1.49 10.13
N HIS A 262 8.88 2.39 10.72
CA HIS A 262 8.82 2.63 12.16
C HIS A 262 7.53 2.12 12.81
N GLY A 263 6.76 1.26 12.13
CA GLY A 263 5.56 0.71 12.73
C GLY A 263 4.39 1.69 12.85
N ARG A 264 4.41 2.84 12.17
CA ARG A 264 3.40 3.89 12.31
C ARG A 264 2.03 3.34 11.94
N MET A 265 0.99 3.75 12.65
CA MET A 265 -0.37 3.35 12.32
C MET A 265 -0.82 4.10 11.06
N GLU A 266 -0.98 3.39 9.96
CA GLU A 266 -1.56 3.89 8.72
C GLU A 266 -2.95 3.29 8.51
N TYR A 267 -3.81 4.03 7.82
CA TYR A 267 -5.17 3.59 7.52
C TYR A 267 -5.38 3.50 6.01
N GLY A 268 -5.95 2.38 5.56
CA GLY A 268 -6.62 2.24 4.28
C GLY A 268 -8.13 2.26 4.51
N SER A 269 -8.91 2.62 3.51
CA SER A 269 -10.36 2.57 3.65
C SER A 269 -11.09 2.39 2.32
N ALA A 270 -12.33 1.90 2.40
CA ALA A 270 -13.22 1.65 1.28
C ALA A 270 -14.68 1.83 1.70
N LEU A 271 -15.46 2.44 0.82
CA LEU A 271 -16.92 2.50 0.90
C LEU A 271 -17.55 1.38 0.07
N ARG A 272 -18.84 1.13 0.28
CA ARG A 272 -19.60 0.26 -0.63
C ARG A 272 -19.76 0.98 -1.96
N HIS A 273 -19.36 0.30 -3.02
CA HIS A 273 -19.51 0.83 -4.38
C HIS A 273 -20.99 0.85 -4.80
N ARG A 274 -21.39 1.82 -5.63
CA ARG A 274 -22.75 1.91 -6.17
C ARG A 274 -23.13 0.64 -6.95
N ASP A 275 -22.25 0.19 -7.84
CA ASP A 275 -22.33 -1.11 -8.53
C ASP A 275 -21.82 -2.28 -7.62
N PRO A 276 -22.65 -3.29 -7.31
CA PRO A 276 -22.22 -4.50 -6.60
C PRO A 276 -21.00 -5.20 -7.21
N ARG A 277 -20.84 -5.17 -8.55
CA ARG A 277 -19.73 -5.83 -9.26
C ARG A 277 -18.37 -5.16 -9.04
N SER A 278 -18.35 -3.90 -8.63
CA SER A 278 -17.13 -3.16 -8.29
C SER A 278 -16.97 -2.96 -6.78
N CYS A 279 -17.85 -3.57 -5.97
CA CYS A 279 -17.91 -3.36 -4.53
C CYS A 279 -16.84 -4.17 -3.81
N LEU A 280 -15.76 -3.50 -3.39
CA LEU A 280 -14.69 -4.11 -2.59
C LEU A 280 -15.22 -4.77 -1.31
N VAL A 281 -16.12 -4.08 -0.61
CA VAL A 281 -16.77 -4.58 0.62
C VAL A 281 -17.62 -5.82 0.32
N GLY A 282 -18.34 -5.82 -0.79
CA GLY A 282 -19.11 -6.97 -1.25
C GLY A 282 -18.22 -8.16 -1.58
N ALA A 283 -17.17 -7.94 -2.38
CA ALA A 283 -16.19 -8.96 -2.72
C ALA A 283 -15.56 -9.59 -1.47
N LEU A 284 -15.32 -8.81 -0.40
CA LEU A 284 -14.84 -9.35 0.88
C LEU A 284 -15.86 -10.27 1.54
N ALA A 285 -17.13 -9.85 1.57
CA ALA A 285 -18.20 -10.66 2.13
C ALA A 285 -18.33 -12.00 1.41
N PHE A 286 -18.31 -11.98 0.07
CA PHE A 286 -18.36 -13.20 -0.75
C PHE A 286 -17.15 -14.09 -0.55
N TRP A 287 -15.95 -13.51 -0.41
CA TRP A 287 -14.75 -14.29 -0.13
C TRP A 287 -14.84 -15.02 1.22
N PHE A 288 -15.27 -14.32 2.29
CA PHE A 288 -15.46 -14.95 3.60
C PHE A 288 -16.59 -15.98 3.61
N PHE A 289 -17.63 -15.76 2.81
CA PHE A 289 -18.72 -16.72 2.67
C PHE A 289 -18.24 -17.97 1.95
N TRP A 290 -17.51 -17.81 0.83
CA TRP A 290 -16.88 -18.93 0.15
C TRP A 290 -15.97 -19.70 1.10
N ARG A 291 -15.04 -19.01 1.75
CA ARG A 291 -13.99 -19.59 2.57
C ARG A 291 -14.51 -20.39 3.76
N TRP A 292 -15.47 -19.85 4.51
CA TRP A 292 -15.89 -20.44 5.79
C TRP A 292 -17.22 -21.19 5.75
N GLN A 293 -17.97 -21.10 4.65
CA GLN A 293 -19.28 -21.74 4.54
C GLN A 293 -19.41 -22.64 3.30
N VAL A 294 -19.02 -22.16 2.11
CA VAL A 294 -19.20 -22.91 0.86
C VAL A 294 -18.12 -23.96 0.65
N GLU A 295 -16.85 -23.58 0.81
CA GLU A 295 -15.71 -24.46 0.51
C GLU A 295 -15.53 -25.58 1.55
N ARG A 296 -16.05 -25.38 2.77
CA ARG A 296 -16.08 -26.35 3.89
C ARG A 296 -14.74 -26.94 4.31
N THR A 297 -13.63 -26.48 3.73
CA THR A 297 -12.27 -26.95 4.04
C THR A 297 -11.72 -26.24 5.27
N GLU A 298 -12.07 -24.96 5.45
CA GLU A 298 -11.69 -24.16 6.61
C GLU A 298 -12.95 -23.82 7.42
N LYS A 299 -12.89 -24.04 8.74
CA LYS A 299 -13.99 -23.71 9.64
C LYS A 299 -14.05 -22.20 9.88
N PHE A 300 -15.23 -21.71 10.27
CA PHE A 300 -15.37 -20.34 10.76
C PHE A 300 -14.41 -20.07 11.95
N PRO A 301 -13.74 -18.91 12.02
CA PRO A 301 -12.77 -18.64 13.08
C PRO A 301 -13.38 -18.68 14.49
N VAL A 302 -12.54 -19.04 15.45
CA VAL A 302 -12.84 -19.03 16.88
C VAL A 302 -12.28 -17.75 17.48
N PHE A 303 -13.02 -17.15 18.41
CA PHE A 303 -12.66 -15.88 19.05
C PHE A 303 -12.55 -16.03 20.56
N GLN A 304 -12.05 -17.17 21.04
CA GLN A 304 -11.88 -17.40 22.46
C GLN A 304 -10.69 -16.60 22.99
N ARG A 305 -9.56 -16.67 22.27
CA ARG A 305 -8.32 -15.94 22.56
C ARG A 305 -7.78 -15.25 21.32
N SER A 306 -6.90 -14.27 21.52
CA SER A 306 -6.23 -13.55 20.44
C SER A 306 -5.45 -14.48 19.50
N GLU A 307 -4.77 -15.50 20.04
CA GLU A 307 -3.93 -16.42 19.25
C GLU A 307 -4.74 -17.30 18.29
N ASP A 308 -6.03 -17.53 18.57
CA ASP A 308 -6.90 -18.38 17.74
C ASP A 308 -7.13 -17.78 16.34
N TRP A 309 -7.03 -16.46 16.18
CA TRP A 309 -7.45 -15.78 14.96
C TRP A 309 -6.50 -14.71 14.43
N TYR A 310 -5.62 -14.12 15.25
CA TYR A 310 -4.72 -13.02 14.84
C TYR A 310 -3.82 -13.40 13.67
N ASP A 311 -3.38 -14.66 13.61
CA ASP A 311 -2.50 -15.12 12.53
C ASP A 311 -3.23 -15.49 11.24
N THR A 312 -4.56 -15.55 11.27
CA THR A 312 -5.38 -15.88 10.10
C THR A 312 -5.22 -14.80 9.03
N LYS A 313 -4.74 -15.18 7.84
CA LYS A 313 -4.55 -14.24 6.74
C LYS A 313 -5.84 -14.12 5.97
N VAL A 314 -6.23 -12.89 5.61
CA VAL A 314 -7.39 -12.63 4.74
C VAL A 314 -7.26 -13.40 3.44
N LEU A 315 -6.10 -13.29 2.80
CA LEU A 315 -5.71 -14.06 1.62
C LEU A 315 -4.70 -15.11 2.05
N ARG A 316 -5.21 -16.31 2.29
CA ARG A 316 -4.42 -17.50 2.61
C ARG A 316 -3.71 -18.03 1.35
N ARG A 317 -2.58 -18.71 1.56
CA ARG A 317 -1.82 -19.40 0.51
C ARG A 317 -2.63 -20.52 -0.11
N SER A 318 -3.26 -21.34 0.72
CA SER A 318 -4.02 -22.52 0.34
C SER A 318 -5.12 -22.79 1.35
N ALA A 319 -6.05 -23.70 1.03
CA ALA A 319 -7.14 -24.03 1.94
C ALA A 319 -6.70 -24.72 3.24
N LYS A 320 -5.53 -25.35 3.22
CA LYS A 320 -4.94 -26.07 4.35
C LYS A 320 -4.00 -25.17 5.18
N GLU A 321 -3.61 -24.01 4.67
CA GLU A 321 -2.66 -23.10 5.32
C GLU A 321 -3.26 -21.69 5.53
N PRO A 322 -4.28 -21.53 6.40
CA PRO A 322 -4.99 -20.27 6.60
C PRO A 322 -4.11 -19.15 7.20
N GLN A 323 -3.01 -19.51 7.87
CA GLN A 323 -2.05 -18.59 8.48
C GLN A 323 -0.91 -18.20 7.53
N ALA A 324 -0.72 -18.92 6.42
CA ALA A 324 0.29 -18.60 5.44
C ALA A 324 -0.25 -17.55 4.45
N GLN A 325 0.53 -16.49 4.19
CA GLN A 325 0.13 -15.45 3.25
C GLN A 325 0.27 -15.90 1.78
N LEU A 326 -0.64 -15.44 0.93
CA LEU A 326 -0.50 -15.57 -0.53
C LEU A 326 0.80 -14.90 -1.02
N SER A 327 1.57 -15.61 -1.84
CA SER A 327 2.83 -15.10 -2.35
C SER A 327 2.62 -13.93 -3.33
N SER A 328 3.58 -12.99 -3.36
CA SER A 328 3.51 -11.86 -4.31
C SER A 328 3.59 -12.32 -5.78
N GLN A 329 4.28 -13.43 -6.04
CA GLN A 329 4.40 -13.99 -7.37
C GLN A 329 3.07 -14.60 -7.83
N THR A 330 2.48 -15.46 -7.00
CA THR A 330 1.16 -16.07 -7.26
C THR A 330 0.09 -15.00 -7.47
N ALA A 331 0.04 -14.00 -6.59
CA ALA A 331 -0.90 -12.89 -6.73
C ALA A 331 -0.73 -12.12 -8.05
N ARG A 332 0.52 -11.87 -8.48
CA ARG A 332 0.81 -11.22 -9.77
C ARG A 332 0.39 -12.09 -10.96
N GLU A 333 0.65 -13.40 -10.90
CA GLU A 333 0.28 -14.34 -11.96
C GLU A 333 -1.24 -14.43 -12.14
N TRP A 334 -1.98 -14.58 -11.04
CA TRP A 334 -3.45 -14.60 -11.05
C TRP A 334 -4.03 -13.28 -11.58
N THR A 335 -3.52 -12.14 -11.10
CA THR A 335 -3.94 -10.81 -11.58
C THR A 335 -3.65 -10.65 -13.08
N SER A 336 -2.48 -11.11 -13.54
CA SER A 336 -2.14 -11.04 -14.97
C SER A 336 -3.05 -11.91 -15.83
N ARG A 337 -3.47 -13.07 -15.33
CA ARG A 337 -4.42 -13.96 -16.02
C ARG A 337 -5.79 -13.29 -16.13
N PHE A 338 -6.26 -12.65 -15.07
CA PHE A 338 -7.50 -11.88 -15.08
C PHE A 338 -7.47 -10.74 -16.08
N TYR A 339 -6.42 -9.92 -16.07
CA TYR A 339 -6.30 -8.83 -17.04
C TYR A 339 -6.33 -9.33 -18.48
N ARG A 340 -5.62 -10.41 -18.79
CA ARG A 340 -5.64 -11.01 -20.13
C ARG A 340 -7.04 -11.43 -20.55
N LYS A 341 -7.78 -12.11 -19.66
CA LYS A 341 -9.15 -12.56 -19.93
C LYS A 341 -10.15 -11.43 -20.04
N ALA A 342 -9.98 -10.36 -19.26
CA ALA A 342 -10.79 -9.16 -19.34
C ALA A 342 -10.39 -8.23 -20.51
N GLY A 343 -9.42 -8.61 -21.35
CA GLY A 343 -8.91 -7.76 -22.44
C GLY A 343 -8.15 -6.52 -21.97
N ILE A 344 -7.76 -6.46 -20.70
CA ILE A 344 -7.04 -5.34 -20.09
C ILE A 344 -5.54 -5.47 -20.38
N LYS A 345 -4.98 -4.44 -21.02
CA LYS A 345 -3.55 -4.34 -21.31
C LYS A 345 -2.89 -3.41 -20.30
N VAL A 346 -1.95 -3.93 -19.51
CA VAL A 346 -1.18 -3.15 -18.53
C VAL A 346 0.28 -3.59 -18.50
N SER A 347 1.19 -2.62 -18.46
CA SER A 347 2.63 -2.87 -18.36
C SER A 347 3.06 -3.31 -16.95
N LYS A 348 2.38 -2.79 -15.92
CA LYS A 348 2.71 -3.03 -14.50
C LYS A 348 1.53 -3.65 -13.73
N VAL A 349 1.31 -4.94 -13.95
CA VAL A 349 0.21 -5.75 -13.36
C VAL A 349 -0.11 -5.41 -11.89
N SER A 350 0.88 -5.45 -10.98
CA SER A 350 0.62 -5.23 -9.55
C SER A 350 0.43 -3.77 -9.13
N HIS A 351 0.83 -2.81 -9.98
CA HIS A 351 0.70 -1.38 -9.71
C HIS A 351 -0.50 -0.76 -10.41
N ALA A 352 -1.03 -1.39 -11.46
CA ALA A 352 -2.13 -0.88 -12.26
C ALA A 352 -3.32 -0.40 -11.42
N PRO A 353 -3.80 -1.13 -10.38
CA PRO A 353 -4.91 -0.65 -9.56
C PRO A 353 -4.66 0.66 -8.82
N ARG A 354 -3.42 0.88 -8.37
CA ARG A 354 -3.06 2.13 -7.67
C ARG A 354 -3.04 3.30 -8.62
N VAL A 355 -2.49 3.10 -9.82
CA VAL A 355 -2.44 4.14 -10.85
C VAL A 355 -3.86 4.46 -11.33
N ALA A 356 -4.67 3.44 -11.58
CA ALA A 356 -6.07 3.59 -11.98
C ALA A 356 -6.87 4.39 -10.95
N ALA A 357 -6.81 4.00 -9.68
CA ALA A 357 -7.57 4.70 -8.63
C ALA A 357 -7.14 6.17 -8.50
N THR A 358 -5.85 6.47 -8.63
CA THR A 358 -5.31 7.84 -8.57
C THR A 358 -5.80 8.68 -9.75
N GLN A 359 -5.64 8.17 -10.97
CA GLN A 359 -6.05 8.88 -12.20
C GLN A 359 -7.57 9.06 -12.29
N ASN A 360 -8.34 8.05 -11.89
CA ASN A 360 -9.80 8.14 -11.91
C ASN A 360 -10.33 9.13 -10.86
N ALA A 361 -9.68 9.24 -9.70
CA ALA A 361 -10.02 10.25 -8.70
C ALA A 361 -9.71 11.66 -9.19
N ASP A 362 -8.56 11.85 -9.85
CA ASP A 362 -8.16 13.12 -10.47
C ASP A 362 -9.17 13.56 -11.55
N ILE A 363 -9.55 12.64 -12.44
CA ILE A 363 -10.60 12.87 -13.46
C ILE A 363 -11.95 13.21 -12.82
N ALA A 364 -12.25 12.64 -11.65
CA ALA A 364 -13.47 12.93 -10.89
C ALA A 364 -13.41 14.26 -10.12
N GLY A 365 -12.31 15.02 -10.20
CA GLY A 365 -12.15 16.31 -9.54
C GLY A 365 -11.78 16.23 -8.06
N VAL A 366 -11.22 15.10 -7.59
CA VAL A 366 -10.76 14.96 -6.21
C VAL A 366 -9.51 15.79 -5.97
N ASP A 367 -9.47 16.54 -4.87
CA ASP A 367 -8.30 17.32 -4.47
C ASP A 367 -7.00 16.47 -4.38
N GLU A 368 -5.88 17.03 -4.86
CA GLU A 368 -4.59 16.33 -4.88
C GLU A 368 -4.15 15.92 -3.46
N GLY A 369 -4.48 16.73 -2.44
CA GLY A 369 -4.24 16.40 -1.04
C GLY A 369 -4.98 15.14 -0.59
N GLN A 370 -6.23 14.93 -1.00
CA GLN A 370 -6.98 13.69 -0.74
C GLN A 370 -6.37 12.48 -1.45
N ILE A 371 -5.92 12.66 -2.69
CA ILE A 371 -5.23 11.63 -3.46
C ILE A 371 -3.89 11.25 -2.79
N ARG A 372 -3.11 12.23 -2.35
CA ARG A 372 -1.84 12.02 -1.62
C ARG A 372 -2.08 11.33 -0.26
N ARG A 373 -3.16 11.66 0.46
CA ARG A 373 -3.58 10.97 1.69
C ARG A 373 -3.93 9.50 1.41
N ALA A 374 -4.74 9.22 0.39
CA ALA A 374 -5.08 7.85 -0.02
C ALA A 374 -3.85 7.04 -0.46
N GLY A 375 -2.93 7.66 -1.19
CA GLY A 375 -1.66 7.09 -1.63
C GLY A 375 -0.62 6.92 -0.53
N ARG A 376 -0.82 7.57 0.63
CA ARG A 376 0.11 7.65 1.77
C ARG A 376 1.47 8.24 1.37
N TRP A 377 1.44 9.33 0.62
CA TRP A 377 2.64 10.01 0.13
C TRP A 377 3.12 11.16 1.03
N ASN A 378 2.34 11.52 2.07
CA ASN A 378 2.65 12.61 3.01
C ASN A 378 3.71 12.22 4.07
N ASN A 379 4.83 11.62 3.65
CA ASN A 379 5.87 11.20 4.59
C ASN A 379 6.54 12.42 5.26
N GLY A 380 6.47 12.48 6.60
CA GLY A 380 7.19 13.48 7.40
C GLY A 380 6.32 14.60 7.98
N ASP A 381 5.02 14.63 7.65
CA ASP A 381 4.10 15.56 8.29
C ASP A 381 3.68 15.05 9.68
N GLN A 382 4.12 15.76 10.73
CA GLN A 382 3.79 15.47 12.13
C GLN A 382 2.28 15.58 12.40
N MET A 383 1.55 16.42 11.64
CA MET A 383 0.09 16.57 11.78
C MET A 383 -0.64 15.29 11.35
N THR A 384 -0.24 14.69 10.23
CA THR A 384 -0.80 13.43 9.74
C THR A 384 -0.50 12.25 10.69
N GLY A 385 0.64 12.26 11.38
CA GLY A 385 1.04 11.18 12.30
C GLY A 385 0.42 11.24 13.70
N CYS A 386 0.13 12.44 14.20
CA CYS A 386 -0.27 12.64 15.60
C CYS A 386 -1.72 13.10 15.80
N TYR A 387 -2.34 13.73 14.79
CA TYR A 387 -3.64 14.41 14.98
C TYR A 387 -4.71 14.05 13.94
N LEU A 388 -4.32 13.65 12.72
CA LEU A 388 -5.26 13.35 11.64
C LEU A 388 -5.48 11.84 11.49
N THR A 389 -6.59 11.34 12.02
CA THR A 389 -7.16 10.03 11.64
C THR A 389 -7.93 10.09 10.30
N SER A 390 -7.84 11.22 9.57
CA SER A 390 -8.81 11.59 8.54
C SER A 390 -8.68 10.69 7.31
N LEU A 391 -9.61 9.73 7.21
CA LEU A 391 -9.88 8.97 6.00
C LEU A 391 -10.11 9.96 4.83
N PRO A 392 -9.61 9.67 3.61
CA PRO A 392 -9.71 10.58 2.49
C PRO A 392 -11.10 10.53 1.85
N PHE A 393 -12.10 11.15 2.49
CA PHE A 393 -13.52 10.94 2.16
C PHE A 393 -13.91 11.30 0.73
N GLU A 394 -13.35 12.37 0.14
CA GLU A 394 -13.60 12.73 -1.26
C GLU A 394 -13.08 11.64 -2.21
N PHE A 395 -11.85 11.18 -1.99
CA PHE A 395 -11.28 10.06 -2.73
C PHE A 395 -12.11 8.79 -2.56
N MET A 396 -12.54 8.47 -1.33
CA MET A 396 -13.36 7.30 -1.03
C MET A 396 -14.71 7.33 -1.74
N ARG A 397 -15.36 8.50 -1.83
CA ARG A 397 -16.62 8.69 -2.57
C ARG A 397 -16.39 8.51 -4.07
N ALA A 398 -15.38 9.16 -4.64
CA ALA A 398 -15.06 9.05 -6.06
C ALA A 398 -14.81 7.60 -6.50
N VAL A 399 -13.95 6.86 -5.77
CA VAL A 399 -13.66 5.45 -6.11
C VAL A 399 -14.83 4.50 -5.85
N ALA A 400 -15.86 4.94 -5.12
CA ALA A 400 -17.09 4.19 -4.89
C ALA A 400 -18.21 4.53 -5.89
N ASP A 401 -17.90 5.33 -6.92
CA ASP A 401 -18.84 5.87 -7.92
C ASP A 401 -19.87 6.85 -7.32
N PHE A 402 -19.39 7.75 -6.46
CA PHE A 402 -20.17 8.85 -5.89
C PHE A 402 -19.47 10.19 -6.12
N ASP A 403 -20.26 11.26 -6.08
CA ASP A 403 -19.76 12.61 -6.19
C ASP A 403 -18.80 12.92 -5.03
N PRO A 404 -17.55 13.32 -5.31
CA PRO A 404 -16.57 13.57 -4.27
C PRO A 404 -16.87 14.80 -3.42
N GLU A 405 -17.52 15.83 -3.96
CA GLU A 405 -17.60 17.16 -3.37
C GLU A 405 -18.51 17.19 -2.13
N TRP A 406 -19.69 16.59 -2.22
CA TRP A 406 -20.71 16.70 -1.16
C TRP A 406 -20.86 15.42 -0.33
N SER A 407 -20.87 15.56 1.00
CA SER A 407 -20.96 14.42 1.93
C SER A 407 -22.24 13.60 1.81
N GLY A 408 -23.37 14.25 1.52
CA GLY A 408 -24.65 13.57 1.33
C GLY A 408 -24.80 12.87 -0.03
N SER A 409 -23.79 12.94 -0.92
CA SER A 409 -23.83 12.23 -2.20
C SER A 409 -23.77 10.72 -2.02
N TYR A 410 -23.20 10.26 -0.91
CA TYR A 410 -23.03 8.85 -0.61
C TYR A 410 -24.30 8.24 -0.02
N PHE A 411 -25.07 7.58 -0.87
CA PHE A 411 -26.18 6.75 -0.47
C PHE A 411 -26.22 5.48 -1.32
N VAL A 412 -26.31 4.32 -0.68
CA VAL A 412 -26.38 3.02 -1.35
C VAL A 412 -27.81 2.50 -1.25
N PRO A 413 -28.67 2.67 -2.28
CA PRO A 413 -30.09 2.36 -2.16
C PRO A 413 -30.36 0.87 -1.85
N LYS A 414 -29.58 -0.03 -2.45
CA LYS A 414 -29.63 -1.47 -2.15
C LYS A 414 -29.35 -1.81 -0.68
N GLY A 415 -28.61 -0.93 0.02
CA GLY A 415 -28.27 -1.06 1.43
C GLY A 415 -29.42 -0.73 2.39
N ALA A 416 -30.44 -0.02 1.94
CA ALA A 416 -31.57 0.40 2.79
C ALA A 416 -32.55 -0.75 3.09
N VAL A 417 -32.52 -1.84 2.31
CA VAL A 417 -33.38 -3.00 2.53
C VAL A 417 -32.67 -3.96 3.48
N ARG A 418 -33.13 -4.05 4.73
CA ARG A 418 -32.59 -5.01 5.70
C ARG A 418 -32.97 -6.44 5.29
N PRO A 419 -32.01 -7.38 5.24
CA PRO A 419 -32.33 -8.79 5.05
C PRO A 419 -33.17 -9.34 6.23
N PRO A 420 -34.18 -10.17 5.96
CA PRO A 420 -34.88 -10.94 6.98
C PRO A 420 -33.95 -11.75 7.89
N VAL A 421 -34.32 -11.87 9.18
CA VAL A 421 -33.53 -12.61 10.20
C VAL A 421 -33.28 -14.05 9.80
N VAL A 422 -34.25 -14.71 9.15
CA VAL A 422 -34.12 -16.09 8.65
C VAL A 422 -32.93 -16.29 7.72
N PHE A 423 -32.51 -15.28 6.94
CA PHE A 423 -31.30 -15.36 6.12
C PHE A 423 -30.05 -15.05 6.92
N LEU A 424 -30.15 -14.09 7.84
CA LEU A 424 -29.00 -13.65 8.64
C LEU A 424 -28.44 -14.82 9.46
N VAL A 425 -29.30 -15.60 10.11
CA VAL A 425 -28.88 -16.75 10.95
C VAL A 425 -28.28 -17.91 10.14
N GLN A 426 -28.57 -17.99 8.84
CA GLN A 426 -28.02 -19.02 7.94
C GLN A 426 -26.62 -18.67 7.43
N VAL A 427 -26.25 -17.38 7.43
CA VAL A 427 -24.92 -16.92 6.98
C VAL A 427 -23.99 -16.81 8.18
N TRP A 428 -22.96 -17.66 8.23
CA TRP A 428 -22.06 -17.82 9.38
C TRP A 428 -22.81 -17.99 10.71
N PRO A 429 -23.47 -19.14 10.95
CA PRO A 429 -24.31 -19.34 12.14
C PRO A 429 -23.59 -19.12 13.48
N GLN A 430 -22.27 -19.34 13.52
CA GLN A 430 -21.45 -19.15 14.73
C GLN A 430 -21.24 -17.67 15.08
N LEU A 431 -21.46 -16.73 14.16
CA LEU A 431 -21.20 -15.31 14.37
C LEU A 431 -22.05 -14.74 15.51
N ASP A 432 -23.32 -15.12 15.62
CA ASP A 432 -24.22 -14.58 16.64
C ASP A 432 -23.78 -14.98 18.06
N LYS A 433 -23.34 -16.24 18.23
CA LYS A 433 -22.72 -16.72 19.47
C LYS A 433 -21.49 -15.89 19.85
N TRP A 434 -20.56 -15.67 18.91
CA TRP A 434 -19.35 -14.92 19.20
C TRP A 434 -19.62 -13.44 19.47
N LYS A 435 -20.59 -12.84 18.77
CA LYS A 435 -21.05 -11.48 19.05
C LYS A 435 -21.60 -11.36 20.47
N GLU A 436 -22.45 -12.29 20.88
CA GLU A 436 -22.99 -12.33 22.23
C GLU A 436 -21.89 -12.44 23.29
N ALA A 437 -20.95 -13.37 23.09
CA ALA A 437 -19.82 -13.57 24.01
C ALA A 437 -18.92 -12.32 24.15
N HIS A 438 -18.66 -11.59 23.06
CA HIS A 438 -17.84 -10.36 23.07
C HIS A 438 -18.62 -9.08 23.41
N SER A 439 -19.95 -9.13 23.49
CA SER A 439 -20.78 -7.96 23.84
C SER A 439 -21.14 -7.92 25.33
N SER A 440 -21.14 -9.06 26.02
CA SER A 440 -21.48 -9.15 27.44
C SER A 440 -20.24 -8.97 28.34
N PRO A 441 -20.21 -7.96 29.23
CA PRO A 441 -19.13 -7.82 30.22
C PRO A 441 -19.11 -8.94 31.27
N LEU A 442 -20.22 -9.69 31.40
CA LEU A 442 -20.44 -10.79 32.33
C LEU A 442 -20.51 -12.14 31.61
N SER A 443 -19.88 -12.26 30.44
CA SER A 443 -19.99 -13.47 29.63
C SER A 443 -19.42 -14.67 30.41
N ASP A 444 -20.27 -15.64 30.77
CA ASP A 444 -19.87 -16.95 31.32
C ASP A 444 -19.07 -17.81 30.31
N PHE A 445 -18.87 -17.30 29.10
CA PHE A 445 -18.16 -17.98 28.00
C PHE A 445 -16.63 -18.03 28.17
N GLY A 446 -16.06 -17.37 29.19
CA GLY A 446 -14.62 -17.39 29.47
C GLY A 446 -13.76 -16.80 28.35
N VAL A 447 -14.31 -15.85 27.58
CA VAL A 447 -13.68 -15.27 26.38
C VAL A 447 -12.78 -14.08 26.74
N GLU A 448 -11.62 -13.98 26.08
CA GLU A 448 -10.73 -12.83 26.19
C GLU A 448 -11.36 -11.57 25.60
N GLN A 449 -11.60 -10.56 26.42
CA GLN A 449 -12.14 -9.28 25.95
C GLN A 449 -11.12 -8.53 25.09
N ASN A 450 -11.44 -8.34 23.81
CA ASN A 450 -10.52 -7.79 22.84
C ASN A 450 -11.23 -6.87 21.84
N MET A 451 -10.82 -5.60 21.81
CA MET A 451 -11.37 -4.59 20.90
C MET A 451 -11.29 -4.98 19.42
N ALA A 452 -10.24 -5.70 19.01
CA ALA A 452 -10.08 -6.16 17.63
C ALA A 452 -11.09 -7.26 17.29
N ALA A 453 -11.35 -8.17 18.22
CA ALA A 453 -12.33 -9.25 18.05
C ALA A 453 -13.73 -8.66 17.94
N GLY A 454 -14.14 -7.80 18.88
CA GLY A 454 -15.42 -7.10 18.82
C GLY A 454 -15.62 -6.31 17.52
N ALA A 455 -14.62 -5.52 17.11
CA ALA A 455 -14.69 -4.76 15.86
C ALA A 455 -14.73 -5.65 14.60
N PHE A 456 -14.09 -6.82 14.63
CA PHE A 456 -14.19 -7.78 13.53
C PHE A 456 -15.58 -8.42 13.47
N LEU A 457 -16.17 -8.77 14.61
CA LEU A 457 -17.51 -9.35 14.67
C LEU A 457 -18.58 -8.34 14.19
N GLU A 458 -18.44 -7.05 14.51
CA GLU A 458 -19.27 -5.98 13.94
C GLU A 458 -19.09 -5.87 12.41
N LEU A 459 -17.85 -6.00 11.92
CA LEU A 459 -17.58 -6.04 10.48
C LEU A 459 -18.28 -7.24 9.84
N MET A 460 -18.17 -8.42 10.43
CA MET A 460 -18.80 -9.64 9.91
C MET A 460 -20.32 -9.53 9.86
N GLU A 461 -20.96 -8.95 10.87
CA GLU A 461 -22.40 -8.65 10.84
C GLU A 461 -22.77 -7.72 9.69
N TRP A 462 -21.98 -6.67 9.46
CA TRP A 462 -22.22 -5.80 8.32
C TRP A 462 -21.99 -6.51 6.98
N LEU A 463 -20.92 -7.30 6.86
CA LEU A 463 -20.64 -8.08 5.64
C LEU A 463 -21.75 -9.10 5.36
N ARG A 464 -22.38 -9.67 6.39
CA ARG A 464 -23.53 -10.57 6.28
C ARG A 464 -24.71 -9.88 5.57
N GLU A 465 -25.00 -8.62 5.94
CA GLU A 465 -26.02 -7.81 5.25
C GLU A 465 -25.60 -7.50 3.81
N VAL A 466 -24.35 -7.07 3.61
CA VAL A 466 -23.82 -6.71 2.29
C VAL A 466 -23.87 -7.89 1.33
N LEU A 467 -23.48 -9.08 1.79
CA LEU A 467 -23.50 -10.34 1.05
C LEU A 467 -24.89 -10.58 0.46
N LEU A 468 -25.91 -10.63 1.34
CA LEU A 468 -27.29 -10.94 0.94
C LEU A 468 -27.85 -9.89 -0.02
N GLN A 469 -27.56 -8.60 0.20
CA GLN A 469 -28.02 -7.51 -0.66
C GLN A 469 -27.33 -7.51 -2.04
N ASP A 470 -26.02 -7.76 -2.09
CA ASP A 470 -25.24 -7.75 -3.34
C ASP A 470 -25.48 -9.07 -4.13
N ALA A 471 -25.79 -10.18 -3.45
CA ALA A 471 -26.08 -11.48 -4.06
C ALA A 471 -27.30 -11.43 -4.99
N VAL A 472 -28.28 -10.57 -4.69
CA VAL A 472 -29.45 -10.32 -5.54
C VAL A 472 -29.06 -10.00 -6.98
N PHE A 473 -27.95 -9.28 -7.18
CA PHE A 473 -27.50 -8.85 -8.51
C PHE A 473 -26.45 -9.80 -9.10
N LEU A 474 -25.55 -10.32 -8.27
CA LEU A 474 -24.48 -11.21 -8.75
C LEU A 474 -25.02 -12.58 -9.15
N ARG A 475 -26.06 -13.08 -8.48
CA ARG A 475 -26.72 -14.34 -8.86
C ARG A 475 -27.38 -14.28 -10.22
N GLU A 476 -27.88 -13.12 -10.64
CA GLU A 476 -28.43 -12.94 -11.99
C GLU A 476 -27.36 -13.01 -13.07
N SER A 477 -26.17 -12.48 -12.77
CA SER A 477 -25.05 -12.43 -13.72
C SER A 477 -24.30 -13.76 -13.79
N CYS A 478 -24.27 -14.52 -12.70
CA CYS A 478 -23.53 -15.76 -12.57
C CYS A 478 -24.33 -16.82 -11.79
N PRO A 479 -25.49 -17.27 -12.29
CA PRO A 479 -26.40 -18.17 -11.55
C PRO A 479 -25.77 -19.53 -11.23
N ASP A 480 -24.93 -20.04 -12.13
CA ASP A 480 -24.28 -21.34 -11.98
C ASP A 480 -23.07 -21.33 -11.04
N HIS A 481 -22.72 -20.18 -10.46
CA HIS A 481 -21.57 -20.11 -9.58
C HIS A 481 -21.82 -20.97 -8.32
N PRO A 482 -20.88 -21.84 -7.89
CA PRO A 482 -21.14 -22.78 -6.78
C PRO A 482 -21.54 -22.11 -5.47
N LEU A 483 -21.13 -20.85 -5.27
CA LEU A 483 -21.56 -20.03 -4.11
C LEU A 483 -23.07 -19.90 -3.99
N PHE A 484 -23.79 -19.79 -5.11
CA PHE A 484 -25.25 -19.61 -5.10
C PHE A 484 -26.03 -20.92 -4.96
N GLN A 485 -25.33 -22.05 -4.85
CA GLN A 485 -25.92 -23.36 -4.53
C GLN A 485 -26.09 -23.56 -3.01
N ASP A 486 -25.58 -22.63 -2.19
CA ASP A 486 -25.82 -22.67 -0.74
C ASP A 486 -27.33 -22.52 -0.42
N PRO A 487 -27.88 -23.28 0.54
CA PRO A 487 -29.31 -23.28 0.87
C PRO A 487 -29.89 -21.89 1.18
N VAL A 488 -29.08 -20.95 1.68
CA VAL A 488 -29.55 -19.59 1.97
C VAL A 488 -30.15 -18.89 0.75
N PHE A 489 -29.69 -19.23 -0.47
CA PHE A 489 -30.16 -18.63 -1.71
C PHE A 489 -31.33 -19.40 -2.36
N ALA A 490 -31.62 -20.62 -1.90
CA ALA A 490 -32.76 -21.44 -2.33
C ALA A 490 -34.05 -21.13 -1.55
N CYS A 491 -33.94 -20.37 -0.45
CA CYS A 491 -35.06 -19.99 0.40
C CYS A 491 -36.18 -19.26 -0.39
N PRO A 492 -37.45 -19.71 -0.36
CA PRO A 492 -38.55 -19.06 -1.10
C PRO A 492 -38.72 -17.57 -0.80
N GLU A 493 -38.49 -17.17 0.45
CA GLU A 493 -38.55 -15.78 0.93
C GLU A 493 -37.48 -14.89 0.28
N PHE A 494 -36.39 -15.49 -0.23
CA PHE A 494 -35.30 -14.74 -0.86
C PHE A 494 -35.79 -14.01 -2.12
N ALA A 495 -36.75 -14.58 -2.85
CA ALA A 495 -37.33 -13.96 -4.03
C ALA A 495 -38.04 -12.63 -3.71
N ALA A 496 -38.81 -12.59 -2.62
CA ALA A 496 -39.49 -11.38 -2.16
C ALA A 496 -38.50 -10.30 -1.70
N PHE A 497 -37.47 -10.69 -0.93
CA PHE A 497 -36.39 -9.80 -0.53
C PHE A 497 -35.64 -9.24 -1.75
N ALA A 498 -35.27 -10.10 -2.70
CA ALA A 498 -34.58 -9.71 -3.92
C ALA A 498 -35.39 -8.70 -4.75
N SER A 499 -36.71 -8.89 -4.87
CA SER A 499 -37.62 -7.94 -5.53
C SER A 499 -37.57 -6.56 -4.87
N LYS A 500 -37.60 -6.49 -3.53
CA LYS A 500 -37.53 -5.23 -2.78
C LYS A 500 -36.18 -4.52 -2.95
N VAL A 501 -35.07 -5.27 -2.93
CA VAL A 501 -33.71 -4.75 -3.16
C VAL A 501 -33.59 -4.14 -4.58
N ARG A 502 -34.08 -4.85 -5.61
CA ARG A 502 -34.08 -4.37 -7.01
C ARG A 502 -34.90 -3.09 -7.17
N LYS A 503 -36.13 -3.06 -6.64
CA LYS A 503 -37.01 -1.88 -6.69
C LYS A 503 -36.32 -0.66 -6.07
N THR A 504 -35.72 -0.82 -4.90
CA THR A 504 -35.03 0.27 -4.19
C THR A 504 -33.82 0.78 -4.98
N ARG A 505 -33.03 -0.11 -5.59
CA ARG A 505 -31.92 0.28 -6.48
C ARG A 505 -32.39 1.02 -7.72
N ALA A 506 -33.48 0.57 -8.35
CA ALA A 506 -34.04 1.20 -9.54
C ALA A 506 -34.53 2.62 -9.23
N ILE A 507 -35.24 2.81 -8.12
CA ILE A 507 -35.69 4.14 -7.65
C ILE A 507 -34.48 5.05 -7.41
N GLY A 508 -33.46 4.57 -6.69
CA GLY A 508 -32.25 5.35 -6.44
C GLY A 508 -31.48 5.74 -7.70
N ARG A 509 -31.45 4.88 -8.73
CA ARG A 509 -30.83 5.20 -10.03
C ARG A 509 -31.58 6.28 -10.80
N LYS A 510 -32.93 6.23 -10.80
CA LYS A 510 -33.75 7.26 -11.46
C LYS A 510 -33.52 8.63 -10.84
N LYS A 511 -33.54 8.72 -9.51
CA LYS A 511 -33.31 9.98 -8.77
C LYS A 511 -31.88 10.51 -8.86
N ALA A 512 -30.87 9.64 -8.98
CA ALA A 512 -29.49 10.09 -9.22
C ALA A 512 -29.32 10.78 -10.59
N ARG A 513 -30.22 10.55 -11.54
CA ARG A 513 -30.21 11.19 -12.87
C ARG A 513 -31.00 12.51 -12.93
N GLU A 514 -31.69 12.91 -11.86
CA GLU A 514 -32.42 14.18 -11.80
C GLU A 514 -31.47 15.37 -11.53
N PRO A 515 -31.78 16.58 -12.08
CA PRO A 515 -30.98 17.79 -11.87
C PRO A 515 -30.82 18.18 -10.38
N LEU A 516 -29.72 18.85 -10.06
CA LEU A 516 -29.25 19.13 -8.69
C LEU A 516 -30.31 19.80 -7.78
N GLU A 517 -31.21 20.63 -8.32
CA GLU A 517 -32.25 21.35 -7.57
C GLU A 517 -33.31 20.43 -6.93
N GLY A 518 -33.54 19.22 -7.47
CA GLY A 518 -34.52 18.26 -6.92
C GLY A 518 -34.00 17.44 -5.74
N ARG A 519 -32.67 17.33 -5.57
CA ARG A 519 -32.04 16.41 -4.60
C ARG A 519 -32.19 16.85 -3.13
N SER A 520 -32.34 18.14 -2.86
CA SER A 520 -32.48 18.72 -1.51
C SER A 520 -33.79 18.31 -0.81
N ARG A 521 -34.85 18.00 -1.57
CA ARG A 521 -36.19 17.72 -1.03
C ARG A 521 -36.33 16.32 -0.39
N PHE A 522 -35.65 15.32 -0.94
CA PHE A 522 -35.84 13.92 -0.53
C PHE A 522 -35.08 13.51 0.76
N VAL A 523 -33.95 14.14 1.07
CA VAL A 523 -33.23 13.89 2.35
C VAL A 523 -34.06 14.33 3.55
N ARG A 524 -34.97 15.31 3.37
CA ARG A 524 -35.92 15.73 4.41
C ARG A 524 -37.11 14.76 4.59
N GLU A 525 -37.47 13.97 3.58
CA GLU A 525 -38.66 13.09 3.62
C GLU A 525 -38.37 11.64 4.01
N VAL A 526 -37.20 11.08 3.67
CA VAL A 526 -36.91 9.66 3.95
C VAL A 526 -36.22 9.44 5.31
N GLY A 527 -35.78 10.51 5.95
CA GLY A 527 -35.03 10.48 7.21
C GLY A 527 -35.80 10.92 8.46
N ARG A 528 -37.10 11.23 8.41
CA ARG A 528 -37.85 11.65 9.61
C ARG A 528 -38.54 10.47 10.30
N PRO A 529 -38.19 10.13 11.56
CA PRO A 529 -39.20 9.60 12.47
C PRO A 529 -40.30 10.66 12.66
N ARG A 530 -41.57 10.27 12.61
CA ARG A 530 -42.70 11.16 12.92
C ARG A 530 -42.51 11.73 14.33
N VAL A 531 -42.29 13.05 14.42
CA VAL A 531 -42.02 13.79 15.66
C VAL A 531 -43.27 13.83 16.58
N ASP A 532 -44.44 13.45 16.06
CA ASP A 532 -45.72 13.53 16.76
C ASP A 532 -45.91 12.47 17.87
N ASP A 533 -45.02 11.47 17.96
CA ASP A 533 -45.08 10.41 18.98
C ASP A 533 -44.23 10.72 20.23
N LEU A 534 -43.29 11.67 20.13
CA LEU A 534 -42.45 12.09 21.25
C LEU A 534 -43.13 13.16 22.11
N HIS A 535 -43.89 14.09 21.52
CA HIS A 535 -44.64 15.10 22.27
C HIS A 535 -45.79 14.52 23.09
N ARG A 536 -46.42 13.43 22.63
CA ARG A 536 -47.47 12.74 23.41
C ARG A 536 -46.93 12.01 24.64
N ARG A 537 -45.67 11.56 24.62
CA ARG A 537 -45.01 10.88 25.76
C ARG A 537 -44.43 11.84 26.80
N ILE A 538 -44.20 13.10 26.44
CA ILE A 538 -43.65 14.12 27.36
C ILE A 538 -44.76 14.73 28.23
N GLN A 539 -46.00 14.77 27.75
CA GLN A 539 -47.13 15.38 28.48
C GLN A 539 -47.81 14.45 29.51
N SER A 540 -47.40 13.18 29.63
CA SER A 540 -48.09 12.18 30.46
C SER A 540 -47.26 11.61 31.62
N ARG A 541 -46.31 12.36 32.21
CA ARG A 541 -45.63 11.95 33.44
C ARG A 541 -45.92 12.90 34.62
N PRO A 542 -46.18 12.38 35.83
CA PRO A 542 -46.60 13.20 36.97
C PRO A 542 -45.43 13.99 37.57
N ARG A 543 -45.73 15.17 38.12
CA ARG A 543 -44.78 16.02 38.85
C ARG A 543 -44.54 15.50 40.27
N TYR A 544 -43.27 15.41 40.66
CA TYR A 544 -42.70 15.43 42.02
C TYR A 544 -41.27 15.97 41.80
N GLY A 545 -40.68 16.95 42.50
CA GLY A 545 -40.82 17.52 43.84
C GLY A 545 -39.38 17.70 44.36
N ASP A 546 -38.99 18.91 44.76
CA ASP A 546 -37.61 19.40 45.03
C ASP A 546 -36.70 18.52 45.93
N SER A 547 -35.40 18.47 45.61
CA SER A 547 -34.33 18.44 46.63
C SER A 547 -32.95 18.88 46.09
N THR A 548 -32.19 19.56 46.96
CA THR A 548 -31.08 20.50 46.72
C THR A 548 -29.67 19.89 46.68
N ASP A 549 -29.48 18.63 46.29
CA ASP A 549 -28.17 17.95 46.43
C ASP A 549 -27.25 17.97 45.19
N ALA A 550 -27.71 18.45 44.03
CA ALA A 550 -26.91 18.38 42.80
C ALA A 550 -25.87 19.51 42.63
N SER A 551 -26.03 20.64 43.34
CA SER A 551 -25.14 21.81 43.18
C SER A 551 -23.83 21.72 43.96
N LEU A 552 -23.81 21.04 45.12
CA LEU A 552 -22.61 20.87 45.94
C LEU A 552 -21.59 19.93 45.28
N ALA A 553 -22.05 18.85 44.65
CA ALA A 553 -21.19 17.87 43.97
C ALA A 553 -20.48 18.44 42.72
N LEU A 554 -21.04 19.48 42.10
CA LEU A 554 -20.43 20.14 40.92
C LEU A 554 -19.38 21.19 41.32
N GLN A 555 -19.49 21.76 42.52
CA GLN A 555 -18.60 22.82 43.00
C GLN A 555 -17.29 22.25 43.58
N GLU A 556 -17.33 21.07 44.21
CA GLU A 556 -16.11 20.39 44.71
C GLU A 556 -15.25 19.83 43.57
N ARG A 557 -15.86 19.34 42.48
CA ARG A 557 -15.12 18.84 41.30
C ARG A 557 -14.39 19.95 40.52
N ARG A 558 -14.81 21.21 40.65
CA ARG A 558 -14.12 22.36 40.04
C ARG A 558 -12.92 22.85 40.84
N ARG A 559 -12.85 22.58 42.15
CA ARG A 559 -11.69 22.91 42.99
C ARG A 559 -10.48 21.98 42.76
N ALA A 560 -10.73 20.69 42.53
CA ALA A 560 -9.66 19.70 42.31
C ALA A 560 -8.94 19.81 40.96
N ALA A 561 -9.50 20.53 39.98
CA ALA A 561 -8.92 20.68 38.64
C ALA A 561 -8.07 21.95 38.46
N GLY A 562 -8.01 22.83 39.46
CA GLY A 562 -7.40 24.16 39.36
C GLY A 562 -5.97 24.30 39.89
N GLU A 563 -5.40 23.29 40.56
CA GLU A 563 -4.10 23.43 41.27
C GLU A 563 -2.89 22.80 40.56
N ALA A 564 -3.00 22.38 39.31
CA ALA A 564 -1.89 21.72 38.61
C ALA A 564 -1.47 22.44 37.31
N ILE A 565 -1.22 23.76 37.33
CA ILE A 565 -0.29 24.46 36.41
C ILE A 565 0.12 25.79 37.08
N THR A 566 1.36 25.90 37.57
CA THR A 566 2.23 27.11 37.44
C THR A 566 3.69 26.81 37.83
N PHE A 567 4.60 27.45 37.09
CA PHE A 567 6.07 27.35 37.03
C PHE A 567 6.85 27.76 38.31
N THR A 568 8.09 27.25 38.46
CA THR A 568 9.30 28.08 38.75
C THR A 568 10.61 27.34 38.43
N ALA A 569 11.59 28.12 37.94
CA ALA A 569 12.96 27.75 37.61
C ALA A 569 13.92 27.81 38.82
N GLY A 570 15.07 27.10 38.76
CA GLY A 570 16.25 27.42 39.58
C GLY A 570 17.11 26.24 40.06
N SER A 571 18.33 26.14 39.51
CA SER A 571 19.61 25.85 40.20
C SER A 571 19.93 24.45 40.80
N ARG A 572 21.07 23.88 40.36
CA ARG A 572 21.88 22.74 40.92
C ARG A 572 22.36 23.00 42.38
N PRO A 573 23.04 22.09 43.14
CA PRO A 573 23.80 20.85 42.77
C PRO A 573 23.76 19.60 43.72
N VAL A 574 24.29 18.48 43.20
CA VAL A 574 25.09 17.38 43.84
C VAL A 574 24.61 16.66 45.13
N ALA A 575 24.41 15.33 45.05
CA ALA A 575 24.98 14.31 45.96
C ALA A 575 24.73 12.85 45.47
N ARG A 576 25.81 12.06 45.34
CA ARG A 576 25.88 10.59 45.49
C ARG A 576 26.30 10.29 46.95
N PRO A 577 26.37 9.04 47.53
CA PRO A 577 26.29 7.67 46.95
C PRO A 577 25.64 6.56 47.86
N LYS A 578 25.78 5.29 47.43
CA LYS A 578 25.78 3.98 48.17
C LYS A 578 24.40 3.35 48.46
N GLY A 579 24.15 2.06 48.24
CA GLY A 579 24.94 0.92 47.74
C GLY A 579 24.17 -0.40 47.92
N TYR A 580 24.52 -1.42 47.11
CA TYR A 580 24.52 -2.88 47.38
C TYR A 580 23.24 -3.55 47.96
N LEU A 581 22.66 -4.63 47.41
CA LEU A 581 23.29 -5.93 47.11
C LEU A 581 22.35 -6.84 46.28
N LYS A 582 22.96 -7.58 45.35
CA LYS A 582 22.46 -8.80 44.70
C LYS A 582 22.02 -9.88 45.71
N LYS A 583 21.02 -10.68 45.34
CA LYS A 583 21.09 -12.15 45.50
C LYS A 583 20.48 -12.89 44.31
N LYS A 584 21.40 -13.55 43.59
CA LYS A 584 21.21 -14.69 42.68
C LYS A 584 20.48 -15.84 43.38
N ARG A 585 19.71 -16.63 42.63
CA ARG A 585 19.97 -18.07 42.45
C ARG A 585 19.06 -18.69 41.38
N GLU A 586 19.69 -18.98 40.24
CA GLU A 586 19.39 -20.19 39.45
C GLU A 586 19.74 -21.43 40.26
N LYS A 587 19.06 -22.55 39.98
CA LYS A 587 19.71 -23.86 39.88
C LYS A 587 18.78 -24.86 39.18
N HIS A 588 19.20 -25.31 37.99
CA HIS A 588 19.32 -26.74 37.72
C HIS A 588 20.76 -27.01 37.26
N MET A 589 21.36 -28.03 37.89
CA MET A 589 22.71 -28.56 37.71
C MET A 589 22.78 -29.44 36.46
N GLN A 590 23.84 -29.31 35.67
CA GLN A 590 24.99 -30.24 35.64
C GLN A 590 26.16 -29.59 34.91
#